data_AF-A0A957CXE8-F1
#
_entry.id   AF-A0A957CXE8-F1
#
_cell.length_a   1.000
_cell.length_b   1.000
_cell.length_c   1.000
_cell.angle_alpha   90.00
_cell.angle_beta   90.00
_cell.angle_gamma   90.00
#
_symmetry.space_group_name_H-M   'P 1'
#
loop_
_entity.id
_entity.type
_entity.pdbx_description
1 polymer ?
#
loop_
_entity_poly.entity_id
_entity_poly.type
_entity_poly.pdbx_seq_one_letter_code
_entity_poly.pdbx_strand_id
1 'polypeptide(L)'
;MKKRFLWFAFYLFIVGRWVWPAQAQSPCTHVIFRIDTAVSLDQQAICDAAKSWGDDGYRVLIYLTDEAVGSEEAWFDLLDQIEVAAGLRDAGQEDSFSRNGLAIEAATTAALWNPTITYGESLFDTKLDTDETAVTQLKNDL
;
A
#
# COMPACT_ATOMS: atom_id res chain seq x y z
N MET A 1 -14.83 -15.15 -79.90
CA MET A 1 -14.55 -16.55 -79.48
C MET A 1 -13.78 -16.55 -78.16
N LYS A 2 -14.21 -17.38 -77.19
CA LYS A 2 -13.48 -17.93 -76.00
C LYS A 2 -12.88 -16.92 -74.99
N LYS A 3 -13.54 -16.61 -73.86
CA LYS A 3 -13.58 -17.30 -72.53
C LYS A 3 -12.21 -17.68 -71.93
N ARG A 4 -11.92 -17.13 -70.72
CA ARG A 4 -11.28 -17.71 -69.49
C ARG A 4 -10.66 -16.55 -68.68
N PHE A 5 -11.16 -16.09 -67.52
CA PHE A 5 -11.35 -16.67 -66.17
C PHE A 5 -10.08 -17.22 -65.52
N LEU A 6 -9.65 -16.55 -64.43
CA LEU A 6 -8.95 -16.96 -63.17
C LEU A 6 -7.89 -15.90 -62.77
N TRP A 7 -8.10 -15.06 -61.74
CA TRP A 7 -8.03 -15.26 -60.26
C TRP A 7 -6.60 -15.33 -59.69
N PHE A 8 -6.46 -14.81 -58.45
CA PHE A 8 -5.29 -14.69 -57.55
C PHE A 8 -4.51 -13.38 -57.61
N ALA A 9 -4.17 -12.69 -56.52
CA ALA A 9 -4.64 -12.66 -55.14
C ALA A 9 -4.06 -11.36 -54.53
N PHE A 10 -4.89 -10.53 -53.92
CA PHE A 10 -4.44 -9.33 -53.22
C PHE A 10 -3.99 -9.76 -51.81
N TYR A 11 -2.68 -9.88 -51.59
CA TYR A 11 -2.15 -10.09 -50.24
C TYR A 11 -2.12 -8.74 -49.52
N LEU A 12 -3.22 -8.42 -48.84
CA LEU A 12 -3.27 -7.35 -47.86
C LEU A 12 -2.65 -7.89 -46.56
N PHE A 13 -1.37 -7.60 -46.32
CA PHE A 13 -0.78 -7.79 -44.99
C PHE A 13 -1.32 -6.67 -44.07
N ILE A 14 -2.48 -6.89 -43.45
CA ILE A 14 -2.86 -6.13 -42.26
C ILE A 14 -2.01 -6.69 -41.12
N VAL A 15 -0.89 -6.05 -40.84
CA VAL A 15 -0.15 -6.25 -39.60
C VAL A 15 -1.01 -5.64 -38.49
N GLY A 16 -1.96 -6.41 -37.97
CA GLY A 16 -2.71 -6.06 -36.78
C GLY A 16 -1.75 -5.98 -35.60
N ARG A 17 -1.22 -4.79 -35.34
CA ARG A 17 -0.65 -4.48 -34.03
C ARG A 17 -1.80 -4.51 -33.04
N TRP A 18 -1.95 -5.65 -32.36
CA TRP A 18 -2.65 -5.73 -31.10
C TRP A 18 -1.90 -4.83 -30.12
N VAL A 19 -2.30 -3.57 -30.06
CA VAL A 19 -1.96 -2.71 -28.94
C VAL A 19 -2.87 -3.21 -27.83
N TRP A 20 -2.40 -4.19 -27.06
CA TRP A 20 -3.00 -4.44 -25.76
C TRP A 20 -3.01 -3.10 -25.03
N PRO A 21 -4.15 -2.68 -24.43
CA PRO A 21 -4.12 -1.56 -23.53
C PRO A 21 -3.20 -2.00 -22.38
N ALA A 22 -1.99 -1.47 -22.35
CA ALA A 22 -1.27 -1.35 -21.11
C ALA A 22 -2.19 -0.52 -20.23
N GLN A 23 -2.94 -1.19 -19.34
CA GLN A 23 -3.58 -0.48 -18.26
C GLN A 23 -2.41 0.06 -17.45
N ALA A 24 -2.11 1.34 -17.67
CA ALA A 24 -1.28 2.10 -16.75
C ALA A 24 -2.03 2.00 -15.42
N GLN A 25 -1.60 1.09 -14.56
CA GLN A 25 -2.00 1.14 -13.16
C GLN A 25 -1.62 2.56 -12.72
N SER A 26 -2.63 3.35 -12.32
CA SER A 26 -2.35 4.66 -11.76
C SER A 26 -1.32 4.43 -10.64
N PRO A 27 -0.18 5.13 -10.68
CA PRO A 27 0.83 4.95 -9.65
C PRO A 27 0.17 5.20 -8.29
N CYS A 28 0.45 4.29 -7.35
CA CYS A 28 -0.08 4.36 -6.00
C CYS A 28 0.60 5.49 -5.25
N THR A 29 0.11 6.72 -5.44
CA THR A 29 0.76 7.94 -4.91
C THR A 29 0.40 8.23 -3.47
N HIS A 30 -0.65 7.59 -2.95
CA HIS A 30 -1.17 7.79 -1.60
C HIS A 30 -0.62 6.77 -0.58
N VAL A 31 0.09 5.73 -1.04
CA VAL A 31 0.72 4.74 -0.17
C VAL A 31 2.24 4.87 -0.22
N ILE A 32 2.86 4.87 0.94
CA ILE A 32 4.30 4.83 1.16
C ILE A 32 4.62 3.41 1.62
N PHE A 33 5.31 2.65 0.78
CA PHE A 33 5.76 1.31 1.13
C PHE A 33 7.19 1.36 1.67
N ARG A 34 7.40 0.77 2.84
CA ARG A 34 8.72 0.46 3.38
C ARG A 34 8.76 -1.01 3.80
N ILE A 35 9.23 -1.86 2.89
CA ILE A 35 9.21 -3.32 3.05
C ILE A 35 10.65 -3.78 3.26
N ASP A 36 11.03 -3.87 4.53
CA ASP A 36 12.35 -4.25 5.02
C ASP A 36 12.36 -5.74 5.44
N THR A 37 11.80 -6.59 4.58
CA THR A 37 11.66 -8.05 4.78
C THR A 37 11.85 -8.80 3.47
N ALA A 38 12.15 -10.09 3.56
CA ALA A 38 12.09 -11.00 2.40
C ALA A 38 10.65 -11.39 1.99
N VAL A 39 9.64 -11.10 2.82
CA VAL A 39 8.24 -11.40 2.53
C VAL A 39 7.69 -10.47 1.44
N SER A 40 7.05 -11.06 0.44
CA SER A 40 6.37 -10.29 -0.61
C SER A 40 4.95 -9.89 -0.19
N LEU A 41 4.60 -8.63 -0.40
CA LEU A 41 3.23 -8.13 -0.26
C LEU A 41 2.57 -7.93 -1.63
N ASP A 42 1.25 -8.14 -1.69
CA ASP A 42 0.45 -7.69 -2.84
C ASP A 42 0.22 -6.17 -2.73
N GLN A 43 1.21 -5.41 -3.21
CA GLN A 43 1.17 -3.94 -3.18
C GLN A 43 -0.01 -3.39 -3.98
N GLN A 44 -0.45 -4.07 -5.05
CA GLN A 44 -1.60 -3.60 -5.82
C GLN A 44 -2.90 -3.72 -5.01
N ALA A 45 -3.11 -4.85 -4.35
CA ALA A 45 -4.27 -5.03 -3.47
C ALA A 45 -4.28 -4.00 -2.34
N ILE A 46 -3.12 -3.70 -1.75
CA ILE A 46 -2.99 -2.67 -0.72
C ILE A 46 -3.34 -1.28 -1.28
N CYS A 47 -2.84 -0.95 -2.48
CA CYS A 47 -3.14 0.31 -3.14
C CYS A 47 -4.62 0.48 -3.47
N ASP A 48 -5.26 -0.58 -3.96
CA ASP A 48 -6.69 -0.61 -4.26
C ASP A 48 -7.50 -0.42 -2.97
N ALA A 49 -7.11 -1.09 -1.88
CA ALA A 49 -7.74 -0.93 -0.57
C ALA A 49 -7.55 0.48 0.02
N ALA A 50 -6.38 1.07 -0.17
CA ALA A 50 -6.06 2.41 0.30
C ALA A 50 -6.65 3.54 -0.56
N LYS A 51 -7.24 3.21 -1.72
CA LYS A 51 -7.65 4.21 -2.71
C LYS A 51 -8.63 5.25 -2.15
N SER A 52 -9.65 4.83 -1.40
CA SER A 52 -10.63 5.77 -0.83
C SER A 52 -9.97 6.75 0.13
N TRP A 53 -9.02 6.27 0.94
CA TRP A 53 -8.24 7.11 1.85
C TRP A 53 -7.40 8.13 1.06
N GLY A 54 -6.72 7.69 -0.01
CA GLY A 54 -5.98 8.58 -0.89
C GLY A 54 -6.85 9.64 -1.56
N ASP A 55 -8.04 9.25 -2.04
CA ASP A 55 -9.02 10.16 -2.65
C ASP A 55 -9.53 11.22 -1.63
N ASP A 56 -9.61 10.85 -0.35
CA ASP A 56 -9.96 11.73 0.77
C ASP A 56 -8.76 12.56 1.31
N GLY A 57 -7.58 12.44 0.69
CA GLY A 57 -6.39 13.21 1.03
C GLY A 57 -5.56 12.64 2.18
N TYR A 58 -5.76 11.38 2.55
CA TYR A 58 -4.92 10.67 3.50
C TYR A 58 -3.64 10.14 2.85
N ARG A 59 -2.61 10.01 3.68
CA ARG A 59 -1.34 9.37 3.33
C ARG A 59 -1.20 8.10 4.16
N VAL A 60 -1.03 6.97 3.48
CA VAL A 60 -0.96 5.65 4.12
C VAL A 60 0.47 5.15 4.11
N LEU A 61 1.05 4.82 5.26
CA LEU A 61 2.33 4.14 5.38
C LEU A 61 2.07 2.65 5.63
N ILE A 62 2.80 1.81 4.89
CA ILE A 62 2.85 0.37 5.10
C ILE A 62 4.30 0.01 5.40
N TYR A 63 4.55 -0.37 6.65
CA TYR A 63 5.86 -0.82 7.11
C TYR A 63 5.81 -2.31 7.47
N LEU A 64 6.71 -3.10 6.89
CA LEU A 64 6.87 -4.50 7.23
C LEU A 64 8.36 -4.82 7.32
N THR A 65 8.80 -5.42 8.43
CA THR A 65 10.22 -5.68 8.69
C THR A 65 10.49 -7.07 9.24
N ASP A 66 11.68 -7.60 8.98
CA ASP A 66 12.21 -8.79 9.69
C ASP A 66 12.98 -8.41 10.98
N GLU A 67 13.06 -7.12 11.30
CA GLU A 67 13.78 -6.64 12.48
C GLU A 67 13.16 -7.15 13.78
N ALA A 68 14.01 -7.73 14.62
CA ALA A 68 13.67 -8.22 15.95
C ALA A 68 14.12 -7.20 17.00
N VAL A 69 13.21 -6.33 17.42
CA VAL A 69 13.44 -5.42 18.54
C VAL A 69 13.21 -6.13 19.88
N GLY A 70 13.99 -5.78 20.89
CA GLY A 70 14.02 -6.50 22.17
C GLY A 70 12.91 -6.10 23.17
N SER A 71 12.15 -5.05 22.89
CA SER A 71 11.10 -4.52 23.76
C SER A 71 10.05 -3.75 22.96
N GLU A 72 8.88 -3.52 23.58
CA GLU A 72 7.83 -2.65 23.06
C GLU A 72 8.30 -1.19 22.91
N GLU A 73 9.08 -0.67 23.86
CA GLU A 73 9.67 0.68 23.77
C GLU A 73 10.60 0.80 22.55
N ALA A 74 11.47 -0.18 22.33
CA ALA A 74 12.36 -0.19 21.17
C ALA A 74 11.59 -0.36 19.84
N TRP A 75 10.41 -1.00 19.88
CA TRP A 75 9.50 -1.05 18.73
C TRP A 75 8.97 0.34 18.41
N PHE A 76 8.43 1.06 19.39
CA PHE A 76 7.91 2.41 19.16
C PHE A 76 9.03 3.41 18.78
N ASP A 77 10.23 3.30 19.34
CA ASP A 77 11.39 4.10 18.92
C ASP A 77 11.76 3.86 17.45
N LEU A 78 11.62 2.62 16.96
CA LEU A 78 11.81 2.29 15.56
C LEU A 78 10.69 2.91 14.72
N LEU A 79 9.43 2.71 15.09
CA LEU A 79 8.27 3.24 14.37
C LEU A 79 8.33 4.76 14.23
N ASP A 80 8.67 5.49 15.29
CA ASP A 80 8.84 6.95 15.24
C ASP A 80 9.85 7.37 14.15
N GLN A 81 10.96 6.64 14.00
CA GLN A 81 11.94 6.90 12.94
C GLN A 81 11.40 6.58 11.56
N ILE A 82 10.61 5.50 11.42
CA ILE A 82 9.95 5.15 10.16
C ILE A 82 8.93 6.22 9.76
N GLU A 83 8.09 6.65 10.68
CA GLU A 83 7.04 7.65 10.48
C GLU A 83 7.64 9.03 10.15
N VAL A 84 8.74 9.41 10.79
CA VAL A 84 9.51 10.63 10.45
C VAL A 84 10.07 10.52 9.02
N ALA A 85 10.69 9.38 8.67
CA ALA A 85 11.23 9.17 7.33
C ALA A 85 10.13 9.18 6.24
N ALA A 86 8.92 8.73 6.57
CA ALA A 86 7.75 8.82 5.72
C ALA A 86 7.16 10.25 5.65
N GLY A 87 7.64 11.17 6.48
CA GLY A 87 7.10 12.53 6.61
C GLY A 87 5.66 12.53 7.16
N LEU A 88 5.33 11.55 7.99
CA LEU A 88 4.07 11.47 8.74
C LEU A 88 4.24 11.93 10.19
N ARG A 89 5.46 12.02 10.72
CA ARG A 89 5.75 12.53 12.06
C ARG A 89 6.74 13.70 12.02
N ASP A 90 6.55 14.68 12.90
CA ASP A 90 7.52 15.77 13.14
C ASP A 90 8.45 15.42 14.30
N ALA A 91 9.72 15.15 14.00
CA ALA A 91 10.73 14.81 15.01
C ALA A 91 11.04 15.96 16.00
N GLY A 92 10.64 17.20 15.68
CA GLY A 92 10.82 18.36 16.55
C GLY A 92 9.70 18.58 17.57
N GLN A 93 8.62 17.80 17.52
CA GLN A 93 7.45 17.95 18.37
C GLN A 93 7.07 16.62 19.00
N GLU A 94 6.83 16.63 20.31
CA GLU A 94 6.32 15.47 21.02
C GLU A 94 4.89 15.15 20.54
N ASP A 95 4.60 13.87 20.33
CA ASP A 95 3.28 13.38 19.92
C ASP A 95 2.70 14.05 18.65
N SER A 96 3.56 14.30 17.66
CA SER A 96 3.17 15.00 16.44
C SER A 96 3.09 14.08 15.23
N PHE A 97 1.97 13.36 15.11
CA PHE A 97 1.63 12.58 13.93
C PHE A 97 0.73 13.39 12.97
N SER A 98 0.82 13.10 11.67
CA SER A 98 0.09 13.82 10.63
C SER A 98 -1.41 13.63 10.82
N ARG A 99 -2.17 14.73 10.83
CA ARG A 99 -3.63 14.70 11.01
C ARG A 99 -4.36 13.79 10.00
N ASN A 100 -3.82 13.67 8.80
CA ASN A 100 -4.34 12.80 7.73
C ASN A 100 -3.40 11.62 7.43
N GLY A 101 -2.58 11.22 8.42
CA GLY A 101 -1.75 10.02 8.35
C GLY A 101 -2.51 8.77 8.77
N LEU A 102 -2.13 7.65 8.16
CA LEU A 102 -2.47 6.31 8.63
C LEU A 102 -1.22 5.45 8.45
N ALA A 103 -0.71 4.82 9.51
CA ALA A 103 0.38 3.86 9.41
C ALA A 103 -0.11 2.47 9.82
N ILE A 104 0.22 1.45 9.02
CA ILE A 104 0.04 0.05 9.37
C ILE A 104 1.41 -0.58 9.34
N GLU A 105 1.82 -1.12 10.49
CA GLU A 105 3.21 -1.41 10.78
C GLU A 105 3.31 -2.77 11.47
N ALA A 106 4.21 -3.61 11.01
CA ALA A 106 4.39 -4.95 11.56
C ALA A 106 5.82 -5.44 11.42
N ALA A 107 6.20 -6.35 12.31
CA ALA A 107 7.38 -7.18 12.15
C ALA A 107 6.97 -8.64 11.92
N THR A 108 7.74 -9.39 11.14
CA THR A 108 7.52 -10.83 10.90
C THR A 108 7.88 -11.69 12.11
N THR A 109 8.52 -11.09 13.13
CA THR A 109 8.81 -11.72 14.40
C THR A 109 7.55 -11.79 15.26
N ALA A 110 7.43 -12.82 16.10
CA ALA A 110 6.27 -12.98 16.95
C ALA A 110 6.44 -12.18 18.26
N ALA A 111 5.82 -11.02 18.34
CA ALA A 111 5.55 -10.32 19.59
C ALA A 111 4.20 -9.62 19.52
N LEU A 112 3.47 -9.58 20.65
CA LEU A 112 2.09 -9.06 20.69
C LEU A 112 1.97 -7.57 20.34
N TRP A 113 3.05 -6.81 20.52
CA TRP A 113 3.13 -5.38 20.22
C TRP A 113 3.59 -5.09 18.79
N ASN A 114 4.01 -6.10 18.01
CA ASN A 114 4.54 -5.86 16.67
C ASN A 114 3.49 -5.31 15.70
N PRO A 115 2.22 -5.77 15.69
CA PRO A 115 1.21 -5.16 14.84
C PRO A 115 0.72 -3.85 15.45
N THR A 116 1.10 -2.74 14.82
CA THR A 116 0.74 -1.38 15.21
C THR A 116 -0.05 -0.69 14.10
N ILE A 117 -1.04 0.10 14.51
CA ILE A 117 -1.74 1.03 13.63
C ILE A 117 -1.67 2.41 14.29
N THR A 118 -1.11 3.39 13.58
CA THR A 118 -1.04 4.78 14.02
C THR A 118 -2.04 5.62 13.23
N TYR A 119 -2.88 6.37 13.95
CA TYR A 119 -3.92 7.21 13.38
C TYR A 119 -3.58 8.69 13.50
N GLY A 120 -3.82 9.45 12.44
CA GLY A 120 -3.92 10.90 12.52
C GLY A 120 -5.19 11.35 13.22
N GLU A 121 -5.16 12.53 13.82
CA GLU A 121 -6.29 13.11 14.56
C GLU A 121 -7.62 13.11 13.78
N SER A 122 -7.58 13.21 12.45
CA SER A 122 -8.81 13.18 11.62
C SER A 122 -9.50 11.81 11.62
N LEU A 123 -8.85 10.76 12.14
CA LEU A 123 -9.39 9.41 12.29
C LEU A 123 -9.81 9.08 13.73
N PHE A 124 -9.51 9.95 14.70
CA PHE A 124 -9.93 9.74 16.08
C PHE A 124 -11.46 9.74 16.18
N ASP A 125 -11.99 8.89 17.07
CA ASP A 125 -13.42 8.65 17.27
C ASP A 125 -14.18 8.10 16.04
N THR A 126 -13.48 7.79 14.94
CA THR A 126 -14.09 7.11 13.80
C THR A 126 -14.30 5.63 14.11
N LYS A 127 -15.05 4.93 13.26
CA LYS A 127 -15.19 3.47 13.39
C LYS A 127 -13.86 2.73 13.30
N LEU A 128 -12.88 3.28 12.59
CA LEU A 128 -11.56 2.65 12.47
C LEU A 128 -10.80 2.67 13.81
N ASP A 129 -10.97 3.75 14.57
CA ASP A 129 -10.36 3.95 15.90
C ASP A 129 -11.16 3.24 17.02
N THR A 130 -12.49 3.25 16.92
CA THR A 130 -13.38 2.80 18.01
C THR A 130 -13.89 1.36 17.87
N ASP A 131 -13.69 0.70 16.71
CA ASP A 131 -14.05 -0.71 16.53
C ASP A 131 -12.94 -1.62 17.07
N GLU A 132 -12.94 -1.80 18.39
CA GLU A 132 -12.00 -2.67 19.09
C GLU A 132 -11.97 -4.11 18.52
N THR A 133 -13.09 -4.59 17.95
CA THR A 133 -13.15 -5.93 17.35
C THR A 133 -12.34 -5.98 16.07
N ALA A 134 -12.49 -4.98 15.19
CA ALA A 134 -11.72 -4.87 13.96
C ALA A 134 -10.21 -4.69 14.25
N VAL A 135 -9.85 -3.84 15.21
CA VAL A 135 -8.46 -3.64 15.63
C VAL A 135 -7.86 -4.91 16.23
N THR A 136 -8.60 -5.60 17.10
CA THR A 136 -8.14 -6.86 17.70
C THR A 136 -7.98 -7.96 16.65
N GLN A 137 -8.88 -8.03 15.68
CA GLN A 137 -8.80 -9.02 14.61
C GLN A 137 -7.59 -8.77 13.70
N LEU A 138 -7.30 -7.52 13.34
CA LEU A 138 -6.08 -7.15 12.60
C LEU A 138 -4.81 -7.56 13.35
N LYS A 139 -4.79 -7.42 14.69
CA LYS A 139 -3.63 -7.83 15.50
C LYS A 139 -3.48 -9.35 15.66
N ASN A 140 -4.56 -10.11 15.54
CA ASN A 140 -4.55 -11.57 15.72
C ASN A 140 -4.32 -12.35 14.41
N ASP A 141 -4.63 -11.75 13.26
CA ASP A 141 -4.52 -12.37 11.94
C ASP A 141 -3.16 -12.13 11.24
N LEU A 142 -2.24 -11.38 11.90
CA LEU A 142 -0.85 -11.12 11.49
C LEU A 142 0.13 -12.03 12.27
#